data_AF-A0A135WKD5-F1
#
_entry.id   AF-A0A135WKD5-F1
#
_cell.length_a   1.000
_cell.length_b   1.000
_cell.length_c   1.000
_cell.angle_alpha   90.00
_cell.angle_beta   90.00
_cell.angle_gamma   90.00
#
_symmetry.space_group_name_H-M   'P 1'
#
loop_
_entity.id
_entity.type
_entity.pdbx_description
1 polymer ?
#
loop_
_entity_poly.entity_id
_entity_poly.type
_entity_poly.pdbx_seq_one_letter_code
_entity_poly.pdbx_strand_id
1 'polypeptide(L)'
;MKKTFLFAIASIFFLTSCNNESIPAAAQDSQKTEAVQNFKRAITTVNTSKNLPLSEEKQNSEYQFPQLSEKRKDILLPAAKSLIKSTGVKDEQIEKATQGDKTKIILWAMEIFQDNYTNSSL
;
A
#
# COMPACT_ATOMS: atom_id res chain seq x y z
N MET A 1 -32.28 51.38 -41.61
CA MET A 1 -33.06 50.94 -40.44
C MET A 1 -32.39 49.70 -39.86
N LYS A 2 -32.03 49.76 -38.58
CA LYS A 2 -31.61 48.67 -37.65
C LYS A 2 -32.38 47.36 -37.88
N LYS A 3 -31.74 46.19 -37.88
CA LYS A 3 -31.64 45.28 -36.71
C LYS A 3 -30.67 44.12 -37.01
N THR A 4 -29.50 44.11 -36.38
CA THR A 4 -29.07 43.21 -35.28
C THR A 4 -28.62 41.80 -35.71
N PHE A 5 -27.32 41.72 -35.96
CA PHE A 5 -26.46 40.56 -35.66
C PHE A 5 -26.68 40.10 -34.22
N LEU A 6 -26.86 38.80 -33.96
CA LEU A 6 -26.50 38.18 -32.69
C LEU A 6 -26.16 36.70 -32.90
N PHE A 7 -24.86 36.44 -32.94
CA PHE A 7 -24.24 35.18 -32.54
C PHE A 7 -24.51 34.99 -31.04
N ALA A 8 -25.02 33.82 -30.63
CA ALA A 8 -25.00 33.39 -29.24
C ALA A 8 -24.47 31.97 -29.16
N ILE A 9 -23.14 31.89 -29.11
CA ILE A 9 -22.37 30.70 -28.72
C ILE A 9 -22.53 30.48 -27.22
N ALA A 10 -22.64 29.20 -26.86
CA ALA A 10 -22.28 28.55 -25.61
C ALA A 10 -22.71 29.16 -24.28
N SER A 11 -23.41 28.34 -23.50
CA SER A 11 -23.13 28.22 -22.06
C SER A 11 -23.26 26.75 -21.68
N ILE A 12 -22.17 26.02 -21.96
CA ILE A 12 -21.82 24.80 -21.23
C ILE A 12 -21.41 25.27 -19.84
N PHE A 13 -22.32 25.19 -18.88
CA PHE A 13 -21.97 25.21 -17.46
C PHE A 13 -23.12 24.58 -16.72
N PHE A 14 -23.00 23.31 -16.37
CA PHE A 14 -23.45 22.86 -15.05
C PHE A 14 -22.64 21.63 -14.63
N LEU A 15 -21.79 21.92 -13.63
CA LEU A 15 -21.36 21.04 -12.55
C LEU A 15 -20.28 20.01 -12.90
N THR A 16 -19.05 20.52 -12.80
CA THR A 16 -17.89 19.78 -12.32
C THR A 16 -18.26 19.03 -11.03
N SER A 17 -18.63 17.75 -11.16
CA SER A 17 -18.53 16.82 -10.03
C SER A 17 -17.07 16.44 -9.87
N CYS A 18 -16.30 17.33 -9.26
CA CYS A 18 -15.08 16.95 -8.60
C CYS A 18 -15.48 16.35 -7.25
N ASN A 19 -15.94 15.09 -7.25
CA ASN A 19 -15.82 14.25 -6.07
C ASN A 19 -14.33 13.91 -5.88
N ASN A 20 -13.55 14.93 -5.54
CA ASN A 20 -12.24 14.71 -4.94
C ASN A 20 -12.54 14.50 -3.46
N GLU A 21 -12.80 13.26 -3.06
CA GLU A 21 -12.68 12.84 -1.67
C GLU A 21 -11.21 13.05 -1.27
N SER A 22 -10.86 14.29 -0.93
CA SER A 22 -9.65 14.57 -0.18
C SER A 22 -9.86 13.96 1.20
N ILE A 23 -9.36 12.74 1.39
CA ILE A 23 -9.26 12.12 2.70
C ILE A 23 -8.51 13.12 3.59
N PRO A 24 -9.09 13.58 4.72
CA PRO A 24 -8.39 14.49 5.62
C PRO A 24 -7.05 13.87 6.03
N ALA A 25 -5.98 14.66 6.05
CA ALA A 25 -4.64 14.16 6.39
C ALA A 25 -4.61 13.33 7.69
N ALA A 26 -5.38 13.74 8.70
CA ALA A 26 -5.56 13.01 9.96
C ALA A 26 -6.16 11.60 9.78
N ALA A 27 -7.08 11.42 8.84
CA ALA A 27 -7.65 10.11 8.52
C ALA A 27 -6.62 9.22 7.79
N GLN A 28 -5.84 9.79 6.87
CA GLN A 28 -4.77 9.08 6.18
C GLN A 28 -3.66 8.63 7.15
N ASP A 29 -3.26 9.48 8.10
CA ASP A 29 -2.27 9.14 9.12
C ASP A 29 -2.76 8.04 10.06
N SER A 30 -4.05 8.06 10.42
CA SER A 30 -4.65 7.01 11.25
C SER A 30 -4.68 5.65 10.53
N GLN A 31 -5.03 5.63 9.24
CA GLN A 31 -5.03 4.43 8.40
C GLN A 31 -3.61 3.86 8.22
N LYS A 32 -2.61 4.72 8.03
CA LYS A 32 -1.21 4.32 7.96
C LYS A 32 -0.73 3.67 9.27
N THR A 33 -1.08 4.29 10.40
CA THR A 33 -0.75 3.75 11.73
C THR A 33 -1.36 2.37 11.95
N GLU A 34 -2.63 2.20 11.61
CA GLU A 34 -3.31 0.90 11.71
C GLU A 34 -2.65 -0.16 10.83
N ALA A 35 -2.33 0.18 9.58
CA ALA A 35 -1.70 -0.73 8.63
C ALA A 35 -0.31 -1.18 9.12
N VAL A 36 0.48 -0.28 9.72
CA VAL A 36 1.78 -0.61 10.34
C VAL A 36 1.59 -1.60 11.50
N GLN A 37 0.62 -1.39 12.39
CA GLN A 37 0.35 -2.30 13.51
C GLN A 37 -0.15 -3.67 13.04
N ASN A 38 -1.01 -3.71 12.03
CA ASN A 38 -1.49 -4.94 11.43
C ASN A 38 -0.34 -5.74 10.79
N PHE A 39 0.58 -5.06 10.10
CA PHE A 39 1.76 -5.71 9.55
C PHE A 39 2.71 -6.24 10.63
N LYS A 40 2.95 -5.46 11.71
CA LYS A 40 3.70 -5.92 12.89
C LYS A 40 3.13 -7.21 13.47
N ARG A 41 1.80 -7.26 13.62
CA ARG A 41 1.10 -8.44 14.15
C ARG A 41 1.26 -9.64 13.23
N ALA A 42 1.12 -9.46 11.92
CA ALA A 42 1.28 -10.52 10.93
C ALA A 42 2.70 -11.15 10.99
N ILE A 43 3.74 -10.30 11.03
CA ILE A 43 5.14 -10.75 11.20
C ILE A 43 5.30 -11.55 12.49
N THR A 44 4.77 -11.03 13.60
CA THR A 44 4.84 -11.70 14.91
C THR A 44 4.16 -13.07 14.89
N THR A 45 2.98 -13.18 14.28
CA THR A 45 2.25 -14.44 14.14
C THR A 45 3.03 -15.46 13.33
N VAL A 46 3.61 -15.05 12.19
CA VAL A 46 4.42 -15.93 11.35
C VAL A 46 5.65 -16.44 12.11
N ASN A 47 6.31 -15.57 12.87
CA ASN A 47 7.53 -15.93 13.62
C ASN A 47 7.24 -16.83 14.83
N THR A 48 6.09 -16.66 15.48
CA THR A 48 5.73 -17.42 16.69
C THR A 48 4.99 -18.72 16.40
N SER A 49 4.49 -18.92 15.18
CA SER A 49 3.72 -20.10 14.85
C SER A 49 4.61 -21.33 14.67
N LYS A 50 4.53 -22.24 15.65
CA LYS A 50 5.24 -23.52 15.69
C LYS A 50 4.82 -24.51 14.60
N ASN A 51 3.66 -24.27 13.95
CA ASN A 51 3.06 -25.16 12.94
C ASN A 51 3.32 -24.70 11.49
N LEU A 52 4.05 -23.61 11.29
CA LEU A 52 4.45 -23.16 9.95
C LEU A 52 5.83 -23.70 9.59
N PRO A 53 6.01 -24.26 8.38
CA PRO A 53 7.30 -24.79 7.97
C PRO A 53 8.36 -23.68 8.03
N LEU A 54 9.36 -23.91 8.89
CA LEU A 54 10.60 -23.12 9.05
C LEU A 54 11.71 -23.64 8.13
N SER A 55 11.59 -24.89 7.66
CA SER A 55 12.68 -25.66 7.03
C SER A 55 13.10 -25.16 5.63
N GLU A 56 12.27 -24.35 4.97
CA GLU A 56 12.59 -23.77 3.65
C GLU A 56 13.28 -22.41 3.74
N GLU A 57 13.40 -21.84 4.95
CA GLU A 57 14.08 -20.57 5.21
C GLU A 57 15.60 -20.75 5.15
N LYS A 58 16.15 -20.95 3.95
CA LYS A 58 17.60 -20.79 3.73
C LYS A 58 17.98 -19.36 4.10
N GLN A 59 18.89 -19.21 5.07
CA GLN A 59 19.66 -17.99 5.31
C GLN A 59 20.47 -17.71 4.05
N ASN A 60 19.90 -16.99 3.08
CA ASN A 60 20.67 -16.51 1.95
C ASN A 60 21.32 -15.20 2.39
N SER A 61 22.64 -15.18 2.49
CA SER A 61 23.42 -14.02 2.96
C SER A 61 23.28 -12.77 2.06
N GLU A 62 22.63 -12.90 0.91
CA GLU A 62 22.45 -11.83 -0.08
C GLU A 62 21.16 -11.01 0.16
N TYR A 63 20.21 -11.55 0.93
CA TYR A 63 19.02 -10.82 1.38
C TYR A 63 18.93 -10.96 2.89
N GLN A 64 18.92 -9.84 3.62
CA GLN A 64 18.86 -9.81 5.09
C GLN A 64 17.53 -10.35 5.67
N PHE A 65 16.74 -11.05 4.85
CA PHE A 65 15.46 -11.63 5.19
C PHE A 65 15.46 -13.14 4.93
N PRO A 66 15.00 -13.97 5.87
CA PRO A 66 14.87 -15.41 5.66
C PRO A 66 14.04 -15.68 4.39
N GLN A 67 14.43 -16.66 3.57
CA GLN A 67 13.59 -17.11 2.46
C GLN A 67 12.30 -17.71 3.00
N LEU A 68 11.28 -16.89 3.27
CA LEU A 68 10.02 -17.35 3.83
C LEU A 68 9.45 -18.50 2.99
N SER A 69 8.94 -19.53 3.64
CA SER A 69 8.15 -20.56 2.94
C SER A 69 6.92 -19.93 2.28
N GLU A 70 6.41 -20.53 1.20
CA GLU A 70 5.26 -19.99 0.46
C GLU A 70 4.04 -19.75 1.37
N LYS A 71 3.80 -20.66 2.31
CA LYS A 71 2.72 -20.53 3.30
C LYS A 71 2.88 -19.30 4.20
N ARG A 72 4.12 -18.96 4.59
CA ARG A 72 4.41 -17.76 5.38
C ARG A 72 4.20 -16.50 4.54
N LYS A 73 4.61 -16.52 3.26
CA LYS A 73 4.34 -15.42 2.33
C LYS A 73 2.84 -15.18 2.18
N ASP A 74 2.03 -16.23 2.04
CA ASP A 74 0.58 -16.11 1.91
C ASP A 74 -0.09 -15.48 3.14
N ILE A 75 0.43 -15.73 4.35
CA ILE A 75 -0.06 -15.09 5.57
C ILE A 75 0.31 -13.61 5.62
N LEU A 76 1.50 -13.24 5.18
CA LEU A 76 1.97 -11.84 5.19
C LEU A 76 1.36 -11.00 4.08
N LEU A 77 1.06 -11.61 2.94
CA LEU A 77 0.69 -10.90 1.71
C LEU A 77 -0.48 -9.91 1.87
N PRO A 78 -1.60 -10.24 2.55
CA PRO A 78 -2.70 -9.29 2.74
C PRO A 78 -2.28 -8.07 3.56
N ALA A 79 -1.52 -8.28 4.64
CA ALA A 79 -1.04 -7.21 5.50
C ALA A 79 0.03 -6.34 4.80
N ALA A 80 0.90 -6.96 3.99
CA ALA A 80 1.89 -6.26 3.17
C ALA A 80 1.23 -5.34 2.14
N LYS A 81 0.25 -5.85 1.37
CA LYS A 81 -0.52 -5.04 0.41
C LYS A 81 -1.26 -3.90 1.12
N SER A 82 -1.88 -4.17 2.27
CA SER A 82 -2.57 -3.14 3.05
C SER A 82 -1.63 -2.02 3.49
N LEU A 83 -0.41 -2.36 3.96
CA LEU A 83 0.59 -1.38 4.34
C LEU A 83 1.05 -0.53 3.16
N ILE A 84 1.35 -1.13 2.01
CA ILE A 84 1.72 -0.38 0.80
C ILE A 84 0.58 0.55 0.37
N LYS A 85 -0.66 0.08 0.40
CA LYS A 85 -1.83 0.91 0.04
C LYS A 85 -2.04 2.08 0.99
N SER A 86 -1.66 1.94 2.25
CA SER A 86 -1.76 3.03 3.24
C SER A 86 -0.86 4.22 2.92
N THR A 87 0.13 4.07 2.03
CA THR A 87 0.97 5.17 1.53
C THR A 87 0.41 5.84 0.27
N GLY A 88 -0.83 5.50 -0.14
CA GLY A 88 -1.49 6.04 -1.32
C GLY A 88 -1.24 5.27 -2.62
N VAL A 89 -0.51 4.15 -2.57
CA VAL A 89 -0.25 3.29 -3.73
C VAL A 89 -1.49 2.46 -4.06
N LYS A 90 -1.83 2.34 -5.34
CA LYS A 90 -2.98 1.54 -5.82
C LYS A 90 -2.58 0.11 -6.17
N ASP A 91 -3.55 -0.80 -6.20
CA ASP A 91 -3.32 -2.22 -6.51
C ASP A 91 -2.64 -2.43 -7.88
N GLU A 92 -2.99 -1.64 -8.90
CA GLU A 92 -2.38 -1.75 -10.24
C GLU A 92 -0.91 -1.32 -10.24
N GLN A 93 -0.54 -0.38 -9.37
CA GLN A 93 0.85 0.06 -9.21
C GLN A 93 1.67 -0.99 -8.47
N ILE A 94 1.07 -1.65 -7.46
CA ILE A 94 1.69 -2.80 -6.80
C ILE A 94 1.94 -3.89 -7.83
N GLU A 95 0.91 -4.27 -8.59
CA GLU A 95 1.02 -5.33 -9.60
C GLU A 95 2.07 -5.00 -10.67
N LYS A 96 2.10 -3.76 -11.16
CA LYS A 96 3.09 -3.33 -12.15
C LYS A 96 4.52 -3.36 -11.60
N ALA A 97 4.72 -2.95 -10.35
CA ALA A 97 6.04 -2.87 -9.73
C ALA A 97 6.58 -4.26 -9.35
N THR A 98 5.70 -5.17 -8.92
CA THR A 98 6.11 -6.46 -8.38
C THR A 98 5.87 -7.63 -9.33
N GLN A 99 5.07 -7.44 -10.39
CA GLN A 99 4.61 -8.50 -11.30
C GLN A 99 3.94 -9.66 -10.53
N GLY A 100 3.19 -9.32 -9.49
CA GLY A 100 2.54 -10.31 -8.61
C GLY A 100 3.49 -11.10 -7.70
N ASP A 101 4.80 -10.84 -7.72
CA ASP A 101 5.78 -11.54 -6.88
C ASP A 101 5.56 -11.21 -5.40
N LYS A 102 5.10 -12.22 -4.63
CA LYS A 102 4.82 -12.11 -3.19
C LYS A 102 6.04 -11.64 -2.40
N THR A 103 7.24 -12.08 -2.80
CA THR A 103 8.50 -11.73 -2.13
C THR A 103 8.77 -10.24 -2.29
N LYS A 104 8.64 -9.71 -3.51
CA LYS A 104 8.82 -8.27 -3.78
C LYS A 104 7.78 -7.42 -3.04
N ILE A 105 6.53 -7.87 -2.98
CA ILE A 105 5.46 -7.18 -2.23
C ILE A 105 5.81 -7.13 -0.73
N ILE A 106 6.25 -8.25 -0.15
CA ILE A 106 6.61 -8.31 1.27
C ILE A 106 7.83 -7.45 1.57
N LEU A 107 8.85 -7.45 0.70
CA LEU A 107 10.05 -6.62 0.84
C LEU A 107 9.71 -5.13 0.82
N TRP A 108 8.89 -4.68 -0.13
CA TRP A 108 8.45 -3.29 -0.19
C TRP A 108 7.67 -2.87 1.05
N ALA A 109 6.74 -3.71 1.52
CA ALA A 109 6.04 -3.44 2.78
C ALA A 109 7.01 -3.34 3.97
N MET A 110 8.12 -4.10 3.96
CA MET A 110 9.14 -4.04 5.00
C MET A 110 9.99 -2.78 4.97
N GLU A 111 10.29 -2.23 3.79
CA GLU A 111 10.94 -0.92 3.66
C GLU A 111 10.05 0.17 4.28
N ILE A 112 8.77 0.21 3.89
CA ILE A 112 7.79 1.15 4.47
C ILE A 112 7.72 0.98 5.99
N PHE A 113 7.63 -0.26 6.48
CA PHE A 113 7.59 -0.53 7.90
C PHE A 113 8.82 0.03 8.61
N GLN A 114 10.02 -0.25 8.13
CA GLN A 114 11.28 0.23 8.73
C GLN A 114 11.34 1.76 8.76
N ASP A 115 10.95 2.43 7.68
CA ASP A 115 10.91 3.89 7.63
C ASP A 115 9.98 4.47 8.70
N ASN A 116 8.84 3.84 8.98
CA ASN A 116 7.94 4.30 10.04
C ASN A 116 8.52 4.12 11.45
N TYR A 117 9.34 3.09 11.69
CA TYR A 117 10.02 2.92 12.99
C TYR A 117 11.17 3.92 13.18
N THR A 118 11.99 4.13 12.13
CA THR A 118 13.11 5.09 12.17
C THR A 118 12.62 6.53 12.37
N ASN A 119 11.52 6.92 11.73
CA ASN A 119 10.95 8.26 11.88
C ASN A 119 10.13 8.45 13.17
N SER A 120 9.73 7.37 13.87
CA SER A 120 9.02 7.46 15.16
C SER A 120 9.96 7.51 16.37
N SER A 121 11.27 7.37 16.15
CA SER A 121 12.30 7.34 17.21
C SER A 121 13.21 8.57 17.23
N LEU A 122 12.89 9.58 16.42
CA LEU A 122 13.45 10.95 16.45
C LEU A 122 12.38 11.93 16.94
#